data_AF-A0A6N8FZL8-F1
#
_entry.id   AF-A0A6N8FZL8-F1
#
_cell.length_a   1.000
_cell.length_b   1.000
_cell.length_c   1.000
_cell.angle_alpha   90.00
_cell.angle_beta   90.00
_cell.angle_gamma   90.00
#
_symmetry.space_group_name_H-M   'P 1'
#
loop_
_entity.id
_entity.type
_entity.pdbx_description
1 polymer ?
#
loop_
_entity_poly.entity_id
_entity_poly.type
_entity_poly.pdbx_seq_one_letter_code
_entity_poly.pdbx_strand_id
1 'polypeptide(L)'
;YAECKTLVERDVQALADDGFSPTFMRNATAFGASPRMRFDIVLNNLAGLAWTTNEIKMTSDGTPWRPLVHVLDICKAIICALEAPRDIVHNQVFNVGDTAHNYRVKEIAEIIANVFPGCQLSFGDNGADNRSYRVSFEKINTLLPGFKCEWDARRGAQQLYDLFNLTDMSEETFLFRGFTRLKQLEYLIRTHQIDQDFYWTS
;
A
#
# COMPACT_ATOMS: atom_id res chain seq x y z
N TYR A 1 4.58 8.22 -13.70
CA TYR A 1 4.09 8.35 -12.30
C TYR A 1 5.16 8.86 -11.34
N ALA A 2 6.26 8.11 -11.11
CA ALA A 2 7.28 8.48 -10.12
C ALA A 2 7.94 9.84 -10.40
N GLU A 3 8.30 10.12 -11.66
CA GLU A 3 8.86 11.41 -12.08
C GLU A 3 7.95 12.60 -11.73
N CYS A 4 6.67 12.52 -12.08
CA CYS A 4 5.68 13.55 -11.74
C CYS A 4 5.61 13.81 -10.22
N LYS A 5 5.67 12.76 -9.39
CA LYS A 5 5.66 12.93 -7.92
C LYS A 5 6.91 13.65 -7.42
N THR A 6 8.08 13.31 -7.96
CA THR A 6 9.34 14.02 -7.63
C THR A 6 9.30 15.49 -8.06
N LEU A 7 8.78 15.78 -9.26
CA LEU A 7 8.65 17.15 -9.76
C LEU A 7 7.69 17.98 -8.90
N VAL A 8 6.56 17.42 -8.48
CA VAL A 8 5.62 18.09 -7.57
C VAL A 8 6.28 18.40 -6.24
N GLU A 9 7.04 17.46 -5.65
CA GLU A 9 7.75 17.73 -4.41
C GLU A 9 8.74 18.89 -4.59
N ARG A 10 9.56 18.87 -5.64
CA ARG A 10 10.50 19.96 -5.95
C ARG A 10 9.79 21.32 -6.05
N ASP A 11 8.70 21.38 -6.80
CA ASP A 11 8.02 22.65 -7.10
C ASP A 11 7.27 23.18 -5.88
N VAL A 12 6.63 22.31 -5.08
CA VAL A 12 5.95 22.71 -3.84
C VAL A 12 6.94 23.10 -2.75
N GLN A 13 8.10 22.46 -2.68
CA GLN A 13 9.16 22.83 -1.73
C GLN A 13 9.62 24.28 -1.90
N ALA A 14 9.65 24.77 -3.13
CA ALA A 14 10.04 26.15 -3.45
C ALA A 14 8.99 27.20 -3.04
N LEU A 15 7.75 26.78 -2.78
CA LEU A 15 6.67 27.65 -2.29
C LEU A 15 6.65 27.77 -0.77
N ALA A 16 7.43 26.96 -0.05
CA ALA A 16 7.44 26.95 1.41
C ALA A 16 7.94 28.28 1.97
N ASP A 17 7.15 28.89 2.84
CA ASP A 17 7.46 30.15 3.54
C ASP A 17 6.80 30.19 4.92
N ASP A 18 6.75 31.37 5.55
CA ASP A 18 6.12 31.55 6.86
C ASP A 18 4.59 31.42 6.87
N GLY A 19 3.94 31.61 5.72
CA GLY A 19 2.50 31.41 5.53
C GLY A 19 2.11 30.04 4.96
N PHE A 20 3.05 29.32 4.36
CA PHE A 20 2.83 28.01 3.74
C PHE A 20 3.88 26.99 4.16
N SER A 21 3.45 25.99 4.93
CA SER A 21 4.32 24.97 5.51
C SER A 21 4.00 23.58 4.97
N PRO A 22 4.48 23.20 3.77
CA PRO A 22 4.24 21.87 3.23
C PRO A 22 5.03 20.81 3.99
N THR A 23 4.45 19.62 4.11
CA THR A 23 5.11 18.40 4.63
C THR A 23 4.82 17.27 3.66
N PHE A 24 5.87 16.55 3.25
CA PHE A 24 5.79 15.53 2.21
C PHE A 24 5.85 14.14 2.82
N MET A 25 4.78 13.36 2.66
CA MET A 25 4.67 12.00 3.18
C MET A 25 4.80 10.99 2.05
N ARG A 26 5.95 10.30 2.01
CA ARG A 26 6.27 9.23 1.06
C ARG A 26 5.90 7.88 1.67
N ASN A 27 4.67 7.45 1.46
CA ASN A 27 4.18 6.19 2.00
C ASN A 27 4.94 4.99 1.41
N ALA A 28 5.20 3.99 2.25
CA ALA A 28 5.52 2.64 1.78
C ALA A 28 4.33 2.02 1.00
N THR A 29 4.44 0.76 0.60
CA THR A 29 3.32 0.08 -0.06
C THR A 29 2.18 -0.08 0.94
N ALA A 30 1.07 0.62 0.70
CA ALA A 30 -0.10 0.57 1.58
C ALA A 30 -0.69 -0.86 1.63
N PHE A 31 -1.27 -1.22 2.78
CA PHE A 31 -2.13 -2.39 2.97
C PHE A 31 -3.22 -2.13 4.01
N GLY A 32 -4.17 -3.05 4.13
CA GLY A 32 -5.19 -3.04 5.18
C GLY A 32 -6.62 -2.84 4.65
N ALA A 33 -7.58 -2.94 5.57
CA ALA A 33 -8.99 -2.78 5.26
C ALA A 33 -9.37 -1.33 4.91
N SER A 34 -10.24 -1.17 3.92
CA SER A 34 -10.76 0.14 3.48
C SER A 34 -12.15 -0.04 2.87
N PRO A 35 -13.08 0.95 3.03
CA PRO A 35 -14.36 0.95 2.31
C PRO A 35 -14.19 0.83 0.79
N ARG A 36 -13.06 1.33 0.26
CA ARG A 36 -12.62 1.08 -1.11
C ARG A 36 -11.38 0.20 -1.07
N MET A 37 -11.61 -1.10 -1.00
CA MET A 37 -10.54 -2.09 -0.98
C MET A 37 -9.66 -1.97 -2.23
N ARG A 38 -8.37 -2.20 -2.04
CA ARG A 38 -7.43 -2.30 -3.15
C ARG A 38 -6.89 -3.72 -3.19
N PHE A 39 -7.42 -4.53 -4.10
CA PHE A 39 -6.91 -5.88 -4.33
C PHE A 39 -5.76 -5.91 -5.35
N ASP A 40 -5.33 -4.74 -5.83
CA ASP A 40 -4.21 -4.56 -6.75
C ASP A 40 -2.86 -4.30 -6.05
N ILE A 41 -2.82 -4.36 -4.71
CA ILE A 41 -1.63 -4.21 -3.88
C ILE A 41 -1.29 -5.54 -3.20
N VAL A 42 0.01 -5.79 -2.96
CA VAL A 42 0.53 -7.14 -2.70
C VAL A 42 -0.16 -7.88 -1.54
N LEU A 43 -0.23 -7.29 -0.34
CA LEU A 43 -0.75 -7.99 0.84
C LEU A 43 -2.25 -8.25 0.69
N ASN A 44 -3.03 -7.23 0.31
CA ASN A 44 -4.47 -7.38 0.14
C ASN A 44 -4.83 -8.36 -1.00
N ASN A 45 -4.07 -8.37 -2.10
CA ASN A 45 -4.26 -9.32 -3.20
C ASN A 45 -4.05 -10.76 -2.70
N LEU A 46 -2.90 -11.02 -2.09
CA LEU A 46 -2.54 -12.36 -1.59
C LEU A 46 -3.54 -12.84 -0.51
N ALA A 47 -4.02 -11.95 0.37
CA ALA A 47 -5.05 -12.26 1.33
C ALA A 47 -6.40 -12.58 0.66
N GLY A 48 -6.76 -11.84 -0.39
CA GLY A 48 -7.95 -12.13 -1.20
C GLY A 48 -7.88 -13.48 -1.88
N LEU A 49 -6.74 -13.83 -2.49
CA LEU A 49 -6.49 -15.16 -3.07
C LEU A 49 -6.58 -16.26 -2.01
N ALA A 50 -5.87 -16.10 -0.88
CA ALA A 50 -5.91 -17.05 0.22
C ALA A 50 -7.35 -17.29 0.72
N TRP A 51 -8.19 -16.26 0.74
CA TRP A 51 -9.61 -16.38 1.10
C TRP A 51 -10.44 -17.11 0.04
N THR A 52 -10.37 -16.67 -1.22
CA THR A 52 -11.31 -17.11 -2.25
C THR A 52 -10.92 -18.44 -2.90
N THR A 53 -9.62 -18.77 -2.95
CA THR A 53 -9.12 -19.98 -3.61
C THR A 53 -8.49 -20.97 -2.65
N ASN A 54 -8.28 -20.60 -1.38
CA ASN A 54 -7.45 -21.35 -0.43
C ASN A 54 -6.02 -21.61 -0.95
N GLU A 55 -5.51 -20.74 -1.82
CA GLU A 55 -4.22 -20.96 -2.45
C GLU A 55 -3.52 -19.66 -2.84
N ILE A 56 -2.23 -19.56 -2.49
CA ILE A 56 -1.31 -18.56 -3.00
C ILE A 56 -0.32 -19.26 -3.94
N LYS A 57 -0.50 -19.07 -5.24
CA LYS A 57 0.44 -19.50 -6.29
C LYS A 57 1.31 -18.33 -6.71
N MET A 58 2.54 -18.28 -6.21
CA MET A 58 3.51 -17.28 -6.68
C MET A 58 4.15 -17.74 -7.97
N THR A 59 4.13 -16.90 -9.00
CA THR A 59 4.81 -17.15 -10.29
C THR A 59 6.30 -16.81 -10.25
N SER A 60 6.79 -16.27 -9.14
CA SER A 60 8.19 -15.93 -8.91
C SER A 60 8.72 -16.51 -7.59
N ASP A 61 10.04 -16.49 -7.42
CA ASP A 61 10.78 -16.85 -6.20
C ASP A 61 10.48 -15.95 -4.97
N GLY A 62 9.75 -14.85 -5.17
CA GLY A 62 9.35 -13.92 -4.12
C GLY A 62 10.49 -13.17 -3.43
N THR A 63 11.69 -13.12 -4.04
CA THR A 63 12.87 -12.44 -3.47
C THR A 63 12.84 -10.91 -3.44
N PRO A 64 12.07 -10.18 -4.28
CA PRO A 64 12.03 -8.72 -4.23
C PRO A 64 11.57 -8.16 -2.87
N TRP A 65 12.20 -7.07 -2.45
CA TRP A 65 11.84 -6.33 -1.24
C TRP A 65 10.66 -5.39 -1.51
N ARG A 66 9.73 -5.36 -0.56
CA ARG A 66 8.53 -4.52 -0.54
C ARG A 66 8.28 -3.99 0.87
N PRO A 67 8.59 -2.72 1.15
CA PRO A 67 8.21 -2.11 2.41
C PRO A 67 6.69 -1.92 2.45
N LEU A 68 6.09 -2.25 3.59
CA LEU A 68 4.66 -2.17 3.83
C LEU A 68 4.32 -1.11 4.89
N VAL A 69 3.17 -0.47 4.75
CA VAL A 69 2.59 0.39 5.78
C VAL A 69 1.07 0.24 5.79
N HIS A 70 0.48 0.10 6.97
CA HIS A 70 -0.97 -0.05 7.09
C HIS A 70 -1.67 1.29 6.85
N VAL A 71 -2.87 1.25 6.28
CA VAL A 71 -3.66 2.47 6.00
C VAL A 71 -3.95 3.29 7.26
N LEU A 72 -4.20 2.66 8.41
CA LEU A 72 -4.40 3.40 9.66
C LEU A 72 -3.12 4.05 10.18
N ASP A 73 -1.95 3.45 9.92
CA ASP A 73 -0.67 4.08 10.26
C ASP A 73 -0.38 5.27 9.33
N ILE A 74 -0.80 5.21 8.05
CA ILE A 74 -0.76 6.39 7.17
C ILE A 74 -1.65 7.50 7.71
N CYS A 75 -2.88 7.19 8.13
CA CYS A 75 -3.78 8.17 8.76
C CYS A 75 -3.15 8.77 10.02
N LYS A 76 -2.54 7.94 10.87
CA LYS A 76 -1.83 8.40 12.07
C LYS A 76 -0.68 9.32 11.74
N ALA A 77 0.13 9.02 10.71
CA ALA A 77 1.21 9.89 10.26
C ALA A 77 0.70 11.27 9.84
N ILE A 78 -0.42 11.33 9.12
CA ILE A 78 -1.06 12.58 8.71
C ILE A 78 -1.50 13.39 9.94
N ILE A 79 -2.16 12.75 10.91
CA ILE A 79 -2.59 13.40 12.16
C ILE A 79 -1.39 13.93 12.92
N CYS A 80 -0.35 13.11 13.15
CA CYS A 80 0.87 13.53 13.82
C CYS A 80 1.56 14.69 13.11
N ALA A 81 1.57 14.72 11.76
CA ALA A 81 2.16 15.82 10.99
C ALA A 81 1.37 17.13 11.14
N LEU A 82 0.05 17.06 11.26
CA LEU A 82 -0.81 18.23 11.49
C LEU A 82 -0.71 18.78 12.92
N GLU A 83 -0.48 17.91 13.91
CA GLU A 83 -0.36 18.28 15.32
C GLU A 83 1.06 18.68 15.73
N ALA A 84 2.08 18.27 14.95
CA ALA A 84 3.47 18.52 15.27
C ALA A 84 3.83 20.02 15.20
N PRO A 85 4.81 20.47 16.02
CA PRO A 85 5.37 21.81 15.90
C PRO A 85 5.87 22.10 14.47
N ARG A 86 5.58 23.30 13.95
CA ARG A 86 5.94 23.69 12.57
C ARG A 86 7.43 23.48 12.30
N ASP A 87 8.31 23.84 13.22
CA ASP A 87 9.76 23.71 13.10
C ASP A 87 10.24 22.27 12.87
N ILE A 88 9.44 21.28 13.26
CA ILE A 88 9.71 19.85 13.05
C ILE A 88 9.26 19.37 11.67
N VAL A 89 8.15 19.89 11.13
CA VAL A 89 7.51 19.36 9.92
C VAL A 89 7.62 20.27 8.69
N HIS A 90 8.01 21.53 8.90
CA HIS A 90 8.10 22.54 7.84
C HIS A 90 9.08 22.12 6.75
N ASN A 91 8.55 22.05 5.54
CA ASN A 91 9.27 21.67 4.32
C ASN A 91 9.98 20.31 4.43
N GLN A 92 9.54 19.44 5.35
CA GLN A 92 10.17 18.14 5.58
C GLN A 92 9.55 17.06 4.70
N VAL A 93 10.43 16.16 4.26
CA VAL A 93 10.04 14.89 3.64
C VAL A 93 10.20 13.76 4.65
N PHE A 94 9.15 12.96 4.84
CA PHE A 94 9.12 11.77 5.69
C PHE A 94 8.73 10.54 4.86
N ASN A 95 9.52 9.47 4.94
CA ASN A 95 9.05 8.15 4.53
C ASN A 95 8.11 7.63 5.60
N VAL A 96 6.89 7.22 5.24
CA VAL A 96 5.88 6.76 6.21
C VAL A 96 5.84 5.24 6.24
N GLY A 97 6.15 4.68 7.42
CA GLY A 97 6.28 3.25 7.67
C GLY A 97 7.27 2.96 8.79
N ASP A 98 7.72 1.71 8.86
CA ASP A 98 8.70 1.24 9.84
C ASP A 98 9.82 0.45 9.15
N THR A 99 11.06 0.62 9.61
CA THR A 99 12.22 -0.11 9.07
C THR A 99 12.08 -1.61 9.26
N ALA A 100 11.42 -2.05 10.34
CA ALA A 100 11.08 -3.45 10.58
C ALA A 100 10.06 -4.01 9.57
N HIS A 101 9.34 -3.14 8.85
CA HIS A 101 8.31 -3.52 7.87
C HIS A 101 8.81 -3.54 6.43
N ASN A 102 10.13 -3.67 6.24
CA ASN A 102 10.71 -4.08 4.97
C ASN A 102 10.62 -5.61 4.86
N TYR A 103 9.72 -6.11 4.01
CA TYR A 103 9.54 -7.55 3.80
C TYR A 103 9.97 -7.97 2.40
N ARG A 104 10.27 -9.25 2.21
CA ARG A 104 10.28 -9.88 0.89
C ARG A 104 8.87 -10.36 0.54
N VAL A 105 8.54 -10.42 -0.74
CA VAL A 105 7.19 -10.88 -1.17
C VAL A 105 6.89 -12.28 -0.64
N LYS A 106 7.88 -13.17 -0.60
CA LYS A 106 7.72 -14.50 0.00
C LYS A 106 7.36 -14.46 1.49
N GLU A 107 7.94 -13.55 2.26
CA GLU A 107 7.66 -13.42 3.70
C GLU A 107 6.22 -12.93 3.91
N ILE A 108 5.74 -12.04 3.04
CA ILE A 108 4.34 -11.59 3.04
C ILE A 108 3.41 -12.79 2.76
N ALA A 109 3.72 -13.59 1.74
CA ALA A 109 2.92 -14.77 1.38
C ALA A 109 2.90 -15.82 2.50
N GLU A 110 4.04 -16.09 3.14
CA GLU A 110 4.15 -16.99 4.30
C GLU A 110 3.34 -16.47 5.50
N ILE A 111 3.39 -15.17 5.80
CA ILE A 111 2.59 -14.56 6.87
C ILE A 111 1.11 -14.77 6.62
N ILE A 112 0.65 -14.54 5.38
CA ILE A 112 -0.76 -14.70 5.01
C ILE A 112 -1.16 -16.17 5.07
N ALA A 113 -0.40 -17.09 4.47
CA ALA A 113 -0.71 -18.52 4.51
C ALA A 113 -0.82 -19.06 5.95
N ASN A 114 -0.02 -18.54 6.88
CA ASN A 114 -0.12 -18.89 8.30
C ASN A 114 -1.37 -18.34 9.01
N VAL A 115 -1.92 -17.22 8.53
CA VAL A 115 -3.13 -16.61 9.10
C VAL A 115 -4.40 -17.23 8.51
N PHE A 116 -4.36 -17.66 7.25
CA PHE A 116 -5.52 -18.17 6.51
C PHE A 116 -5.56 -19.71 6.57
N PRO A 117 -6.45 -20.32 7.39
CA PRO A 117 -6.46 -21.77 7.58
C PRO A 117 -6.72 -22.52 6.27
N GLY A 118 -5.91 -23.55 6.00
CA GLY A 118 -6.06 -24.38 4.80
C GLY A 118 -5.42 -23.80 3.53
N CYS A 119 -4.91 -22.56 3.59
CA CYS A 119 -4.26 -21.93 2.45
C CYS A 119 -2.98 -22.67 2.04
N GLN A 120 -2.93 -23.15 0.80
CA GLN A 120 -1.74 -23.76 0.21
C GLN A 120 -0.83 -22.67 -0.38
N LEU A 121 0.47 -22.76 -0.11
CA LEU A 121 1.46 -21.80 -0.62
C LEU A 121 2.46 -22.52 -1.54
N SER A 122 2.64 -22.01 -2.75
CA SER A 122 3.67 -22.49 -3.68
C SER A 122 4.44 -21.33 -4.32
N PHE A 123 5.69 -21.60 -4.66
CA PHE A 123 6.61 -20.66 -5.29
C PHE A 123 7.04 -21.18 -6.66
N GLY A 124 7.15 -20.27 -7.63
CA GLY A 124 7.68 -20.54 -8.96
C GLY A 124 9.18 -20.27 -9.06
N ASP A 125 9.73 -20.46 -10.25
CA ASP A 125 11.13 -20.16 -10.56
C ASP A 125 11.40 -18.64 -10.55
N ASN A 126 12.68 -18.25 -10.56
CA ASN A 126 13.10 -16.84 -10.55
C ASN A 126 12.38 -16.03 -11.64
N GLY A 127 11.44 -15.20 -11.20
CA GLY A 127 10.64 -14.34 -12.07
C GLY A 127 11.32 -12.99 -12.35
N ALA A 128 10.92 -12.32 -13.42
CA ALA A 128 11.52 -11.07 -13.88
C ALA A 128 11.09 -9.78 -13.12
N ASP A 129 10.45 -9.88 -11.93
CA ASP A 129 10.05 -8.67 -11.18
C ASP A 129 11.26 -8.01 -10.51
N ASN A 130 11.88 -7.07 -11.23
CA ASN A 130 13.05 -6.33 -10.78
C ASN A 130 12.73 -5.18 -9.79
N ARG A 131 11.48 -5.01 -9.36
CA ARG A 131 11.07 -3.91 -8.46
C ARG A 131 11.31 -4.31 -7.00
N SER A 132 12.56 -4.16 -6.58
CA SER A 132 13.03 -4.46 -5.23
C SER A 132 13.62 -3.19 -4.61
N TYR A 133 13.10 -2.76 -3.47
CA TYR A 133 13.66 -1.62 -2.74
C TYR A 133 13.43 -1.76 -1.25
N ARG A 134 14.31 -1.13 -0.47
CA ARG A 134 14.20 -0.98 0.98
C ARG A 134 14.21 0.49 1.32
N VAL A 135 13.52 0.85 2.39
CA VAL A 135 13.40 2.24 2.82
C VAL A 135 13.80 2.34 4.28
N SER A 136 14.62 3.34 4.59
CA SER A 136 14.82 3.76 5.98
C SER A 136 13.67 4.65 6.39
N PHE A 137 13.07 4.32 7.53
CA PHE A 137 12.01 5.09 8.18
C PHE A 137 12.52 5.76 9.47
N GLU A 138 13.84 5.85 9.65
CA GLU A 138 14.45 6.43 10.84
C GLU A 138 13.99 7.87 11.07
N LYS A 139 13.97 8.68 10.01
CA LYS A 139 13.60 10.11 10.12
C LYS A 139 12.20 10.31 10.71
N ILE A 140 11.19 9.57 10.25
CA ILE A 140 9.82 9.75 10.77
C ILE A 140 9.72 9.25 12.22
N ASN A 141 10.38 8.14 12.55
CA ASN A 141 10.34 7.55 13.89
C ASN A 141 11.13 8.38 14.92
N THR A 142 12.14 9.14 14.49
CA THR A 142 12.94 10.00 15.36
C THR A 142 12.37 11.41 15.49
N LEU A 143 11.87 12.00 14.39
CA LEU A 143 11.52 13.42 14.37
C LEU A 143 10.03 13.69 14.48
N LEU A 144 9.14 12.82 13.98
CA LEU A 144 7.70 13.10 13.98
C LEU A 144 7.08 12.70 15.33
N PRO A 145 6.69 13.64 16.20
CA PRO A 145 6.23 13.32 17.54
C PRO A 145 4.94 12.50 17.51
N GLY A 146 4.85 11.48 18.37
CA GLY A 146 3.67 10.62 18.49
C GLY A 146 3.51 9.58 17.38
N PHE A 147 4.29 9.66 16.30
CA PHE A 147 4.23 8.67 15.23
C PHE A 147 4.97 7.38 15.63
N LYS A 148 4.25 6.27 15.49
CA LYS A 148 4.79 4.91 15.53
C LYS A 148 3.78 4.00 14.84
N CYS A 149 4.25 3.13 13.96
CA CYS A 149 3.42 2.09 13.36
C CYS A 149 2.86 1.16 14.43
N GLU A 150 1.56 0.90 14.37
CA GLU A 150 0.86 -0.04 15.25
C GLU A 150 0.53 -1.36 14.55
N TRP A 151 0.71 -1.40 13.23
CA TRP A 151 0.30 -2.53 12.39
C TRP A 151 1.50 -3.11 11.66
N ASP A 152 1.75 -4.39 11.91
CA ASP A 152 2.64 -5.21 11.10
C ASP A 152 1.84 -6.00 10.04
N ALA A 153 2.55 -6.72 9.16
CA ALA A 153 1.93 -7.50 8.11
C ALA A 153 1.04 -8.64 8.66
N ARG A 154 1.36 -9.23 9.82
CA ARG A 154 0.59 -10.33 10.42
C ARG A 154 -0.73 -9.83 10.96
N ARG A 155 -0.72 -8.75 11.74
CA ARG A 155 -1.92 -8.08 12.26
C ARG A 155 -2.81 -7.58 11.11
N GLY A 156 -2.19 -7.06 10.05
CA GLY A 156 -2.89 -6.72 8.81
C GLY A 156 -3.58 -7.89 8.13
N ALA A 157 -2.86 -9.01 7.97
CA ALA A 157 -3.42 -10.23 7.40
C ALA A 157 -4.58 -10.76 8.26
N GLN A 158 -4.46 -10.72 9.59
CA GLN A 158 -5.54 -11.12 10.50
C GLN A 158 -6.77 -10.21 10.35
N GLN A 159 -6.57 -8.89 10.27
CA GLN A 159 -7.67 -7.96 10.05
C GLN A 159 -8.43 -8.26 8.75
N LEU A 160 -7.71 -8.59 7.67
CA LEU A 160 -8.34 -8.94 6.40
C LEU A 160 -9.08 -10.27 6.49
N TYR A 161 -8.50 -11.29 7.13
CA TYR A 161 -9.18 -12.56 7.37
C TYR A 161 -10.50 -12.36 8.14
N ASP A 162 -10.44 -11.64 9.26
CA ASP A 162 -11.61 -11.36 10.10
C ASP A 162 -12.68 -10.59 9.33
N LEU A 163 -12.28 -9.59 8.54
CA LEU A 163 -13.18 -8.81 7.70
C LEU A 163 -13.85 -9.68 6.62
N PHE A 164 -13.06 -10.46 5.88
CA PHE A 164 -13.59 -11.29 4.79
C PHE A 164 -14.58 -12.32 5.31
N ASN A 165 -14.27 -12.93 6.47
CA ASN A 165 -15.18 -13.83 7.16
C ASN A 165 -16.45 -13.13 7.64
N LEU A 166 -16.32 -11.94 8.26
CA LEU A 166 -17.47 -11.17 8.74
C LEU A 166 -18.42 -10.78 7.60
N THR A 167 -17.88 -10.43 6.43
CA THR A 167 -18.68 -10.00 5.27
C THR A 167 -19.10 -11.14 4.35
N ASP A 168 -18.68 -12.38 4.64
CA ASP A 168 -18.78 -13.52 3.71
C ASP A 168 -18.31 -13.14 2.29
N MET A 169 -17.08 -12.62 2.21
CA MET A 169 -16.59 -12.00 0.97
C MET A 169 -16.57 -13.02 -0.17
N SER A 170 -17.33 -12.73 -1.24
CA SER A 170 -17.39 -13.59 -2.41
C SER A 170 -16.20 -13.40 -3.36
N GLU A 171 -15.90 -14.42 -4.16
CA GLU A 171 -14.93 -14.32 -5.26
C GLU A 171 -15.32 -13.22 -6.27
N GLU A 172 -16.62 -13.05 -6.54
CA GLU A 172 -17.11 -11.96 -7.38
C GLU A 172 -16.70 -10.59 -6.84
N THR A 173 -16.81 -10.39 -5.53
CA THR A 173 -16.41 -9.15 -4.86
C THR A 173 -14.90 -8.93 -4.99
N PHE A 174 -14.10 -9.97 -4.75
CA PHE A 174 -12.65 -9.91 -4.89
C PHE A 174 -12.21 -9.55 -6.33
N LEU A 175 -12.86 -10.17 -7.33
CA LEU A 175 -12.53 -9.96 -8.75
C LEU A 175 -13.16 -8.69 -9.34
N PHE A 176 -14.06 -8.03 -8.60
CA PHE A 176 -14.78 -6.86 -9.07
C PHE A 176 -13.82 -5.74 -9.51
N ARG A 177 -14.04 -5.24 -10.72
CA ARG A 177 -13.19 -4.21 -11.34
C ARG A 177 -12.99 -2.96 -10.48
N GLY A 178 -13.97 -2.59 -9.66
CA GLY A 178 -13.92 -1.39 -8.82
C GLY A 178 -12.77 -1.38 -7.80
N PHE A 179 -12.24 -2.54 -7.43
CA PHE A 179 -11.14 -2.72 -6.48
C PHE A 179 -9.78 -2.96 -7.15
N THR A 180 -9.72 -2.97 -8.48
CA THR A 180 -8.49 -3.08 -9.27
C THR A 180 -8.42 -1.92 -10.25
N ARG A 181 -7.49 -0.97 -10.01
CA ARG A 181 -7.43 0.27 -10.79
C ARG A 181 -7.35 0.02 -12.31
N LEU A 182 -6.50 -0.89 -12.75
CA LEU A 182 -6.31 -1.16 -14.18
C LEU A 182 -7.58 -1.70 -14.83
N LYS A 183 -8.23 -2.70 -14.23
CA LYS A 183 -9.52 -3.24 -14.70
C LYS A 183 -10.60 -2.16 -14.79
N GLN A 184 -10.62 -1.22 -13.84
CA GLN A 184 -11.56 -0.09 -13.88
C GLN A 184 -11.26 0.86 -15.04
N LEU A 185 -10.00 1.20 -15.29
CA LEU A 185 -9.61 2.07 -16.41
C LEU A 185 -9.92 1.41 -17.76
N GLU A 186 -9.57 0.13 -17.93
CA GLU A 186 -9.89 -0.65 -19.13
C GLU A 186 -11.41 -0.68 -19.39
N TYR A 187 -12.22 -0.86 -18.34
CA TYR A 187 -13.67 -0.78 -18.44
C TYR A 187 -14.14 0.60 -18.92
N LEU A 188 -13.66 1.69 -18.30
CA LEU A 188 -14.06 3.05 -18.65
C LEU A 188 -13.71 3.39 -20.11
N ILE A 189 -12.50 3.05 -20.56
CA ILE A 189 -12.05 3.23 -21.95
C ILE A 189 -12.94 2.42 -22.90
N ARG A 190 -13.14 1.12 -22.62
CA ARG A 190 -13.96 0.23 -23.46
C ARG A 190 -15.41 0.70 -23.56
N THR A 191 -15.94 1.32 -22.51
CA THR A 191 -17.31 1.88 -22.49
C THR A 191 -17.39 3.32 -22.98
N HIS A 192 -16.29 3.89 -23.49
CA HIS A 192 -16.20 5.26 -24.00
C HIS A 192 -16.60 6.34 -22.97
N GLN A 193 -16.42 6.06 -21.68
CA GLN A 193 -16.61 7.06 -20.62
C GLN A 193 -15.37 7.95 -20.44
N ILE A 194 -14.19 7.39 -20.74
CA ILE A 194 -12.94 8.15 -20.84
C ILE A 194 -12.23 7.83 -22.17
N ASP A 195 -11.41 8.75 -22.66
CA ASP A 195 -10.56 8.57 -23.84
C ASP A 195 -9.22 7.86 -23.52
N GLN A 196 -8.35 7.72 -24.53
CA GLN A 196 -7.03 7.09 -24.40
C GLN A 196 -6.05 7.89 -23.54
N ASP A 197 -6.31 9.19 -23.37
CA ASP A 197 -5.54 10.09 -22.51
C ASP A 197 -6.16 10.22 -21.11
N PHE A 198 -7.17 9.39 -20.80
CA PHE A 198 -7.90 9.29 -19.54
C PHE A 198 -8.76 10.52 -19.18
N TYR A 199 -9.20 11.32 -20.17
CA TYR A 199 -10.18 12.39 -19.97
C TYR A 199 -11.62 11.89 -20.14
N TRP A 200 -12.56 12.45 -19.38
CA TRP A 200 -13.99 12.15 -19.53
C TRP A 200 -14.52 12.68 -20.87
N THR A 201 -15.35 11.87 -21.53
CA THR A 201 -15.90 12.15 -22.87
C THR A 201 -17.26 12.84 -22.84
N SER A 202 -17.82 13.08 -21.64
CA SER A 202 -19.08 13.79 -21.37
C SER A 202 -19.01 14.63 -20.10
#